data_AF-A0A6G2QNS3-F1
#
_entry.id   AF-A0A6G2QNS3-F1
#
_cell.length_a   1.000
_cell.length_b   1.000
_cell.length_c   1.000
_cell.angle_alpha   90.00
_cell.angle_beta   90.00
_cell.angle_gamma   90.00
#
_symmetry.space_group_name_H-M   'P 1'
#
loop_
_entity.id
_entity.type
_entity.pdbx_description
1 polymer ?
#
loop_
_entity_poly.entity_id
_entity_poly.type
_entity_poly.pdbx_seq_one_letter_code
_entity_poly.pdbx_strand_id
1 'polypeptide(L)'
;DAPLWCLTRGAVAVSPGESVPAPLQAAVHGLGRVAALEYPHRWGGTVDLPDTLDERSAERLAAVLADPGGEDQLAVRPAAVFGRRLAAVRTGTPRDWQPTGTVLITGGTG
;
A
#
# COMPACT_ATOMS: atom_id res chain seq x y z
N ASP A 1 -2.84 -10.30 24.67
CA ASP A 1 -3.12 -10.02 23.25
C ASP A 1 -2.12 -9.02 22.70
N ALA A 2 -1.78 -9.15 21.41
CA ALA A 2 -0.88 -8.25 20.69
C ALA A 2 -1.57 -7.75 19.40
N PRO A 3 -1.23 -6.55 18.91
CA PRO A 3 -1.80 -6.03 17.67
C PRO A 3 -1.38 -6.88 16.45
N LEU A 4 -2.33 -7.15 15.55
CA LEU A 4 -2.08 -7.89 14.32
C LEU A 4 -1.40 -7.01 13.27
N TRP A 5 -0.29 -7.49 12.72
CA TRP A 5 0.39 -6.90 11.57
C TRP A 5 0.33 -7.83 10.36
N CYS A 6 -0.11 -7.30 9.22
CA CYS A 6 -0.13 -8.04 7.96
C CYS A 6 1.00 -7.57 7.05
N LEU A 7 1.86 -8.51 6.64
CA LEU A 7 2.98 -8.23 5.75
C LEU A 7 2.64 -8.63 4.32
N THR A 8 2.96 -7.75 3.37
CA THR A 8 2.91 -8.02 1.93
C THR A 8 4.29 -7.82 1.32
N ARG A 9 4.47 -8.20 0.05
CA ARG A 9 5.69 -7.91 -0.71
C ARG A 9 5.34 -7.61 -2.16
N GLY A 10 5.73 -6.42 -2.63
CA GLY A 10 5.46 -5.99 -4.01
C GLY A 10 3.98 -5.72 -4.27
N ALA A 11 3.23 -5.32 -3.23
CA ALA A 11 1.80 -5.01 -3.31
C ALA A 11 1.51 -3.52 -3.49
N VAL A 12 2.51 -2.65 -3.26
CA VAL A 12 2.39 -1.19 -3.43
C VAL A 12 3.65 -0.62 -4.07
N ALA A 13 3.50 0.53 -4.72
CA ALA A 13 4.60 1.37 -5.17
C ALA A 13 4.71 2.60 -4.25
N VAL A 14 5.91 2.92 -3.79
CA VAL A 14 6.20 4.14 -3.01
C VAL A 14 6.91 5.22 -3.84
N SER A 15 7.34 4.87 -5.05
CA SER A 15 8.03 5.77 -5.96
C SER A 15 7.53 5.64 -7.41
N PRO A 16 7.65 6.71 -8.22
CA PRO A 16 7.31 6.64 -9.64
C PRO A 16 8.12 5.57 -10.37
N GLY A 17 7.45 4.71 -11.13
CA GLY A 17 8.08 3.66 -11.93
C GLY A 17 8.43 2.37 -11.17
N GLU A 18 8.16 2.31 -9.87
CA GLU A 18 8.29 1.07 -9.10
C GLU A 18 7.24 0.03 -9.54
N SER A 19 7.67 -1.22 -9.74
CA SER A 19 6.80 -2.31 -10.15
C SER A 19 5.97 -2.85 -8.97
N VAL A 20 4.76 -3.33 -9.27
CA VAL A 20 3.87 -3.98 -8.30
C VAL A 20 3.59 -5.41 -8.77
N PRO A 21 4.52 -6.36 -8.56
CA PRO A 21 4.41 -7.71 -9.11
C PRO A 21 3.36 -8.59 -8.42
N ALA A 22 2.86 -8.20 -7.24
CA ALA A 22 1.91 -8.99 -6.45
C ALA A 22 0.57 -8.26 -6.25
N PRO A 23 -0.18 -7.92 -7.32
CA PRO A 23 -1.42 -7.14 -7.21
C PRO A 23 -2.50 -7.83 -6.36
N LEU A 24 -2.50 -9.17 -6.27
CA LEU A 24 -3.43 -9.89 -5.40
C LEU A 24 -3.21 -9.60 -3.91
N GLN A 25 -1.97 -9.34 -3.49
CA GLN A 25 -1.69 -8.98 -2.10
C GLN A 25 -2.19 -7.57 -1.76
N ALA A 26 -2.43 -6.71 -2.75
CA ALA A 26 -2.98 -5.38 -2.52
C ALA A 26 -4.38 -5.42 -1.85
N ALA A 27 -5.12 -6.52 -2.03
CA ALA A 27 -6.39 -6.76 -1.34
C ALA A 27 -6.23 -6.74 0.20
N VAL A 28 -5.08 -7.17 0.73
CA VAL A 28 -4.78 -7.13 2.18
C VAL A 28 -4.78 -5.70 2.70
N HIS A 29 -4.24 -4.73 1.95
CA HIS A 29 -4.30 -3.31 2.34
C HIS A 29 -5.72 -2.75 2.31
N GLY A 30 -6.56 -3.24 1.38
CA GLY A 30 -7.98 -2.90 1.33
C GLY A 30 -8.71 -3.37 2.58
N LEU A 31 -8.59 -4.66 2.89
CA LEU A 31 -9.18 -5.27 4.08
C LEU A 31 -8.64 -4.67 5.38
N GLY A 32 -7.32 -4.44 5.46
CA GLY A 32 -6.66 -3.91 6.65
C GLY A 32 -7.17 -2.53 7.05
N ARG A 33 -7.50 -1.66 6.08
CA ARG A 33 -8.12 -0.36 6.38
C ARG A 33 -9.50 -0.49 7.03
N VAL A 34 -10.26 -1.52 6.68
CA VAL A 34 -11.56 -1.81 7.32
C VAL A 34 -11.32 -2.39 8.72
N ALA A 35 -10.39 -3.33 8.86
CA ALA A 35 -10.02 -3.91 10.15
C ALA A 35 -9.52 -2.85 11.16
N ALA A 36 -8.78 -1.84 10.70
CA ALA A 36 -8.36 -0.71 11.53
C ALA A 36 -9.54 0.09 12.10
N LEU A 37 -10.65 0.19 11.36
CA LEU A 37 -11.86 0.89 11.78
C LEU A 37 -12.73 0.04 12.71
N GLU A 38 -12.85 -1.26 12.42
CA GLU A 38 -13.70 -2.18 13.20
C GLU A 38 -13.02 -2.67 14.50
N TYR A 39 -11.69 -2.86 14.47
CA TYR A 39 -10.92 -3.45 15.56
C TYR A 39 -9.68 -2.61 15.94
N PRO A 40 -9.82 -1.31 16.26
CA PRO A 40 -8.67 -0.40 16.44
C PRO A 40 -7.71 -0.81 17.56
N HIS A 41 -8.19 -1.53 18.59
CA HIS A 41 -7.34 -1.99 19.70
C HIS A 41 -6.59 -3.31 19.41
N ARG A 42 -6.93 -4.00 18.31
CA ARG A 42 -6.33 -5.30 17.93
C ARG A 42 -5.56 -5.22 16.62
N TRP A 43 -5.65 -4.10 15.91
CA TRP A 43 -5.00 -3.90 14.64
C TRP A 43 -3.72 -3.09 14.81
N GLY A 44 -2.61 -3.62 14.30
CA GLY A 44 -1.33 -2.91 14.24
C GLY A 44 -1.19 -2.17 12.92
N GLY A 45 -1.36 -2.88 11.81
CA GLY A 45 -1.24 -2.27 10.49
C GLY A 45 -0.90 -3.23 9.37
N THR A 46 -0.62 -2.64 8.20
CA THR A 46 -0.04 -3.34 7.04
C THR A 46 1.34 -2.80 6.72
N VAL A 47 2.27 -3.69 6.38
CA VAL A 47 3.62 -3.32 5.91
C VAL A 47 3.94 -4.04 4.61
N ASP A 48 4.25 -3.29 3.54
CA ASP A 48 4.78 -3.87 2.31
C ASP A 48 6.32 -3.92 2.34
N LEU A 49 6.88 -5.10 2.11
CA LEU A 49 8.31 -5.39 2.16
C LEU A 49 8.98 -5.21 0.79
N PRO A 50 10.31 -4.94 0.76
CA PRO A 50 11.06 -4.99 -0.49
C PRO A 50 11.15 -6.43 -1.01
N ASP A 51 11.50 -6.59 -2.29
CA ASP A 51 11.69 -7.91 -2.91
C ASP A 51 12.68 -8.79 -2.12
N THR A 52 13.79 -8.16 -1.68
CA THR A 52 14.79 -8.76 -0.80
C THR A 52 14.81 -8.04 0.53
N LEU A 53 14.54 -8.78 1.61
CA LEU A 53 14.65 -8.29 2.98
C LEU A 53 16.11 -8.43 3.45
N ASP A 54 16.91 -7.40 3.23
CA ASP A 54 18.26 -7.30 3.78
C ASP A 54 18.26 -6.94 5.28
N GLU A 55 19.42 -7.03 5.92
CA GLU A 55 19.59 -6.76 7.35
C GLU A 55 19.04 -5.37 7.74
N ARG A 56 19.36 -4.35 6.93
CA ARG A 56 18.89 -2.98 7.16
C ARG A 56 17.37 -2.84 7.05
N SER A 57 16.74 -3.56 6.13
CA SER A 57 15.28 -3.56 5.97
C SER A 57 14.61 -4.38 7.08
N ALA A 58 15.26 -5.44 7.56
CA ALA A 58 14.79 -6.21 8.73
C ALA A 58 14.85 -5.38 10.02
N GLU A 59 15.93 -4.61 10.24
CA GLU A 59 16.03 -3.67 11.36
C GLU A 59 14.92 -2.61 11.32
N ARG A 60 14.65 -2.04 10.14
CA ARG A 60 13.55 -1.09 9.96
C ARG A 60 12.20 -1.71 10.23
N LEU A 61 11.96 -2.93 9.75
CA LEU A 61 10.73 -3.66 10.05
C LEU A 61 10.57 -3.87 11.56
N ALA A 62 11.63 -4.31 12.24
CA ALA A 62 11.62 -4.49 13.69
C ALA A 62 11.31 -3.18 14.42
N ALA A 63 11.90 -2.05 14.00
CA ALA A 63 11.61 -0.74 14.56
C ALA A 63 10.14 -0.33 14.37
N VAL A 64 9.58 -0.53 13.16
CA VAL A 64 8.16 -0.25 12.87
C VAL A 64 7.22 -1.09 13.75
N LEU A 65 7.53 -2.38 13.93
CA LEU A 65 6.71 -3.27 14.75
C LEU A 65 6.81 -2.94 16.25
N ALA A 66 7.92 -2.36 16.69
CA ALA A 66 8.13 -1.95 18.08
C ALA A 66 7.46 -0.61 18.40
N ASP A 67 7.59 0.38 17.52
CA ASP A 67 6.94 1.69 17.62
C ASP A 67 6.65 2.25 16.21
N PRO A 68 5.39 2.16 15.73
CA PRO A 68 5.05 2.62 14.40
C PRO A 68 4.86 4.15 14.32
N GLY A 69 4.99 4.89 15.43
CA GLY A 69 4.82 6.35 15.42
C GLY A 69 3.42 6.83 15.05
N GLY A 70 2.40 5.98 15.28
CA GLY A 70 1.00 6.25 14.93
C GLY A 70 0.62 5.93 13.48
N GLU A 71 1.52 5.36 12.70
CA GLU A 71 1.23 4.88 11.33
C GLU A 71 0.69 3.44 11.33
N ASP A 72 -0.28 3.14 10.46
CA ASP A 72 -0.84 1.79 10.31
C ASP A 72 -0.72 1.23 8.87
N GLN A 73 -0.18 2.03 7.95
CA GLN A 73 -0.04 1.70 6.53
C GLN A 73 1.35 2.11 6.06
N LEU A 74 2.27 1.16 6.11
CA LEU A 74 3.69 1.39 5.86
C LEU A 74 4.22 0.57 4.69
N ALA A 75 5.34 1.02 4.14
CA ALA A 75 6.16 0.26 3.22
C ALA A 75 7.62 0.40 3.62
N VAL A 76 8.31 -0.72 3.77
CA VAL A 76 9.75 -0.78 4.04
C VAL A 76 10.47 -0.91 2.71
N ARG A 77 11.51 -0.10 2.50
CA ARG A 77 12.43 -0.19 1.37
C ARG A 77 13.87 0.00 1.85
N PRO A 78 14.89 -0.36 1.04
CA PRO A 78 16.29 -0.18 1.40
C PRO A 78 16.66 1.28 1.73
N ALA A 79 15.96 2.25 1.12
CA ALA A 79 16.19 3.67 1.38
C ALA A 79 15.54 4.16 2.68
N ALA A 80 14.27 3.84 2.92
CA ALA A 80 13.48 4.40 4.01
C ALA A 80 12.23 3.55 4.33
N VAL A 81 11.54 3.93 5.41
CA VAL A 81 10.16 3.53 5.68
C VAL A 81 9.24 4.65 5.19
N PHE A 82 8.18 4.28 4.48
CA PHE A 82 7.19 5.21 3.94
C PHE A 82 5.84 5.00 4.62
N GLY A 83 5.20 6.08 5.06
CA GLY A 83 3.80 6.07 5.51
C GLY A 83 2.85 6.49 4.38
N ARG A 84 1.70 5.82 4.25
CA ARG A 84 0.73 6.14 3.19
C ARG A 84 0.06 7.49 3.46
N ARG A 85 -0.08 8.30 2.42
CA ARG A 85 -0.84 9.56 2.45
C ARG A 85 -1.75 9.69 1.24
N LEU A 86 -2.88 10.36 1.44
CA LEU A 86 -3.72 10.86 0.37
C LEU A 86 -3.43 12.36 0.22
N ALA A 87 -3.02 12.76 -0.99
CA ALA A 87 -2.67 14.15 -1.29
C ALA A 87 -3.54 14.67 -2.43
N ALA A 88 -3.88 15.97 -2.37
CA ALA A 88 -4.48 16.65 -3.49
C ALA A 88 -3.47 16.74 -4.65
N VAL A 89 -3.90 16.38 -5.85
CA VAL A 89 -3.08 16.47 -7.06
C VAL A 89 -3.63 17.60 -7.93
N ARG A 90 -2.73 18.45 -8.45
CA ARG A 90 -3.12 19.45 -9.46
C ARG A 90 -3.43 18.71 -10.76
N THR A 91 -4.60 18.96 -11.32
CA THR A 91 -4.96 18.45 -12.65
C THR A 91 -4.01 19.03 -13.68
N GLY A 92 -3.30 18.18 -14.41
CA GLY A 92 -2.55 18.59 -15.59
C GLY A 92 -3.48 18.94 -16.75
N THR A 93 -2.93 19.43 -17.85
CA THR A 93 -3.68 19.58 -19.10
C THR A 93 -4.17 18.21 -19.56
N PRO A 94 -5.49 18.00 -19.74
CA PRO A 94 -6.01 16.73 -20.25
C PRO A 94 -5.37 16.42 -21.60
N ARG A 95 -5.00 15.17 -21.81
CA ARG A 95 -4.74 14.71 -23.18
C ARG A 95 -6.07 14.63 -23.90
N ASP A 96 -6.10 15.08 -25.14
CA ASP A 96 -7.26 14.88 -26.01
C ASP A 96 -7.37 13.39 -26.35
N TRP A 97 -8.16 12.67 -25.56
CA TRP A 97 -8.33 11.22 -25.70
C TRP A 97 -9.63 10.93 -26.44
N GLN A 98 -9.51 10.49 -27.69
CA GLN A 98 -10.63 10.14 -28.56
C GLN A 98 -10.53 8.63 -28.89
N PRO A 99 -11.30 7.75 -28.21
CA PRO A 99 -11.26 6.32 -28.54
C PRO A 99 -11.79 6.08 -29.94
N THR A 100 -11.21 5.09 -30.63
CA THR A 100 -11.67 4.65 -31.95
C THR A 100 -12.16 3.20 -31.86
N GLY A 101 -13.10 2.82 -32.74
CA GLY A 101 -13.65 1.47 -32.75
C GLY A 101 -14.65 1.20 -31.61
N THR A 102 -14.60 -0.03 -31.06
CA THR A 102 -15.54 -0.50 -30.03
C THR A 102 -14.92 -0.38 -28.64
N VAL A 103 -15.66 0.21 -27.69
CA VAL A 103 -15.28 0.30 -26.28
C VAL A 103 -16.09 -0.71 -25.46
N LEU A 104 -15.42 -1.57 -24.69
CA LEU A 104 -16.06 -2.48 -23.74
C LEU A 104 -16.23 -1.79 -22.38
N ILE A 105 -17.48 -1.75 -21.89
CA ILE A 105 -17.81 -1.28 -20.54
C ILE A 105 -18.36 -2.45 -19.74
N THR A 106 -17.58 -2.98 -18.81
CA THR A 106 -18.03 -4.04 -17.89
C THR A 106 -18.97 -3.43 -16.83
N GLY A 107 -20.13 -4.07 -16.57
CA GLY A 107 -21.10 -3.52 -15.61
C GLY A 107 -21.81 -2.24 -16.10
N GLY A 108 -21.82 -1.97 -17.41
CA GLY A 108 -22.32 -0.70 -17.98
C GLY A 108 -23.83 -0.47 -17.88
N THR A 109 -24.57 -1.34 -17.21
CA THR A 109 -26.01 -1.18 -16.92
C THR A 109 -26.30 -1.02 -15.42
N GLY A 110 -25.25 -0.92 -14.60
CA GLY A 110 -25.34 -0.68 -13.16
C GLY A 110 -25.53 0.78 -12.79
#